data_AF-A0A349Y060-F1
#
_entry.id   AF-A0A349Y060-F1
#
_cell.length_a   1.000
_cell.length_b   1.000
_cell.length_c   1.000
_cell.angle_alpha   90.00
_cell.angle_beta   90.00
_cell.angle_gamma   90.00
#
_symmetry.space_group_name_H-M   'P 1'
#
loop_
_entity.id
_entity.type
_entity.pdbx_description
1 polymer ?
#
loop_
_entity_poly.entity_id
_entity_poly.type
_entity_poly.pdbx_seq_one_letter_code
_entity_poly.pdbx_strand_id
1 'polypeptide(L)'
;WNQFCDWYLELLKPVFGGDDEKAKSESQACAAYVLDEIYKLLHPFMPFMTEELWAHTAGEGKERDDLLCLTDWPEPEFRDDAAAAEINWLIDLVSGIRSTRAEMNVPPGATASLVVVGANTSTEARLDRHAAAIRRLARADEIRAADLAPKGSAQIIVGEATICLPLGNLVDLAAEKARLEKAIGKVDAEMERIDKKLSNEKFVANADPEVVAAERERKAELEIQLASLRTALTRVSEAG
;
A
#
# COMPACT_ATOMS: atom_id res chain seq x y z
N TRP A 1 -0.08 10.36 8.45
CA TRP A 1 -1.11 9.72 7.61
C TRP A 1 -0.87 8.22 7.49
N ASN A 2 0.21 7.80 6.81
CA ASN A 2 0.50 6.42 6.41
C ASN A 2 0.70 5.37 7.53
N GLN A 3 0.61 5.75 8.80
CA GLN A 3 0.73 4.84 9.95
C GLN A 3 -0.56 4.87 10.77
N PHE A 4 -0.88 6.02 11.35
CA PHE A 4 -2.07 6.18 12.19
C PHE A 4 -3.38 5.95 11.41
N CYS A 5 -3.60 6.68 10.31
CA CYS A 5 -4.85 6.62 9.58
C CYS A 5 -4.97 5.32 8.77
N ASP A 6 -3.94 5.01 7.98
CA ASP A 6 -3.99 3.89 7.02
C ASP A 6 -3.90 2.51 7.67
N TRP A 7 -3.30 2.41 8.86
CA TRP A 7 -3.09 1.12 9.54
C TRP A 7 -3.68 1.07 10.93
N TYR A 8 -3.28 1.96 11.83
CA TYR A 8 -3.67 1.86 13.24
C TYR A 8 -5.19 1.90 13.41
N LEU A 9 -5.84 2.93 12.85
CA LEU A 9 -7.30 3.03 12.86
C LEU A 9 -7.98 1.91 12.09
N GLU A 10 -7.43 1.52 10.93
CA GLU A 10 -7.97 0.41 10.16
C GLU A 10 -7.98 -0.87 10.98
N LEU A 11 -6.87 -1.23 11.63
CA LEU A 11 -6.72 -2.43 12.46
C LEU A 11 -7.67 -2.42 13.67
N LEU A 12 -8.00 -1.25 14.22
CA LEU A 12 -8.92 -1.11 15.35
C LEU A 12 -10.41 -1.15 14.98
N LYS A 13 -10.80 -0.95 13.72
CA LYS A 13 -12.23 -1.00 13.31
C LYS A 13 -13.00 -2.24 13.80
N PRO A 14 -12.45 -3.47 13.70
CA PRO A 14 -13.13 -4.65 14.24
C PRO A 14 -13.29 -4.62 15.76
N VAL A 15 -12.35 -4.01 16.49
CA VAL A 15 -12.44 -3.84 17.94
C VAL A 15 -13.58 -2.89 18.28
N PHE A 16 -13.65 -1.74 17.60
CA PHE A 16 -14.72 -0.75 17.81
C PHE A 16 -16.11 -1.29 17.44
N GLY A 17 -16.19 -2.19 16.45
CA GLY A 17 -17.43 -2.85 16.05
C GLY A 17 -17.76 -4.14 16.80
N GLY A 18 -16.89 -4.61 17.71
CA GLY A 18 -17.09 -5.86 18.46
C GLY A 18 -17.98 -5.70 19.69
N ASP A 19 -18.06 -6.73 20.54
CA ASP A 19 -18.84 -6.71 21.79
C ASP A 19 -17.96 -6.64 23.06
N ASP A 20 -16.63 -6.68 22.91
CA ASP A 20 -15.69 -6.57 24.03
C ASP A 20 -15.49 -5.10 24.43
N GLU A 21 -16.29 -4.66 25.40
CA GLU A 21 -16.23 -3.30 25.92
C GLU A 21 -14.88 -2.94 26.57
N LYS A 22 -14.17 -3.91 27.13
CA LYS A 22 -12.85 -3.65 27.72
C LYS A 22 -11.84 -3.36 26.61
N ALA A 23 -11.80 -4.19 25.58
CA ALA A 23 -10.92 -3.99 24.43
C ALA A 23 -11.23 -2.67 23.69
N LYS A 24 -12.51 -2.30 23.56
CA LYS A 24 -12.92 -1.01 23.02
C LYS A 24 -12.39 0.15 23.84
N SER A 25 -12.63 0.14 25.14
CA SER A 25 -12.24 1.23 26.04
C SER A 25 -10.72 1.43 26.03
N GLU A 26 -9.95 0.34 26.10
CA GLU A 26 -8.49 0.37 26.03
C GLU A 26 -7.99 0.91 24.68
N SER A 27 -8.55 0.44 23.58
CA SER A 27 -8.18 0.89 22.23
C SER A 27 -8.54 2.37 21.99
N GLN A 28 -9.69 2.82 22.50
CA GLN A 28 -10.11 4.23 22.43
C GLN A 28 -9.18 5.12 23.25
N ALA A 29 -8.81 4.71 24.46
CA ALA A 29 -7.87 5.45 25.30
C ALA A 29 -6.49 5.58 24.62
N CYS A 30 -5.98 4.48 24.06
CA CYS A 30 -4.71 4.50 23.33
C CYS A 30 -4.79 5.38 22.07
N ALA A 31 -5.86 5.27 21.28
CA ALA A 31 -6.07 6.11 20.10
C ALA A 31 -6.19 7.61 20.46
N ALA A 32 -6.87 7.94 21.56
CA ALA A 32 -6.99 9.29 22.06
C ALA A 32 -5.64 9.87 22.48
N TYR A 33 -4.83 9.09 23.21
CA TYR A 33 -3.46 9.47 23.57
C TYR A 33 -2.59 9.74 22.33
N VAL A 34 -2.54 8.80 21.38
CA VAL A 34 -1.74 8.97 20.15
C VAL A 34 -2.19 10.19 19.35
N LEU A 35 -3.50 10.46 19.30
CA LEU A 35 -4.04 11.62 18.61
C LEU A 35 -3.65 12.95 19.30
N ASP A 36 -3.65 12.98 20.63
CA ASP A 36 -3.17 14.11 21.45
C ASP A 36 -1.73 14.48 21.07
N GLU A 37 -0.84 13.47 21.01
CA GLU A 37 0.57 13.65 20.65
C GLU A 37 0.74 14.10 19.19
N ILE A 38 -0.04 13.55 18.26
CA ILE A 38 -0.04 13.97 16.84
C ILE A 38 -0.41 15.46 16.73
N TYR A 39 -1.41 15.93 17.49
CA TYR A 39 -1.79 17.34 17.44
C TYR A 39 -0.69 18.25 17.96
N LYS A 40 -0.04 17.90 19.07
CA LYS A 40 1.13 18.66 19.57
C LYS A 40 2.24 18.77 18.53
N LEU A 41 2.59 17.65 17.88
CA LEU A 41 3.63 17.62 16.85
C LEU A 41 3.28 18.44 15.61
N LEU A 42 2.00 18.48 15.22
CA LEU A 42 1.52 19.20 14.04
C LEU A 42 1.24 20.68 14.31
N HIS A 43 1.06 21.08 15.58
CA HIS A 43 0.65 22.42 15.96
C HIS A 43 1.54 23.55 15.41
N PRO A 44 2.89 23.43 15.39
CA PRO A 44 3.74 24.47 14.80
C PRO A 44 3.49 24.74 13.30
N PHE A 45 2.87 23.78 12.59
CA PHE A 45 2.61 23.87 11.15
C PHE A 45 1.15 24.19 10.85
N MET A 46 0.21 23.76 11.69
CA MET A 46 -1.23 23.89 11.50
C MET A 46 -1.93 24.38 12.78
N PRO A 47 -1.59 25.56 13.32
CA PRO A 47 -1.95 25.95 14.68
C PRO A 47 -3.46 26.04 14.89
N PHE A 48 -4.20 26.70 13.99
CA PHE A 48 -5.65 26.86 14.14
C PHE A 48 -6.43 25.54 14.04
N MET A 49 -6.05 24.69 13.08
CA MET A 49 -6.72 23.39 12.88
C MET A 49 -6.45 22.43 14.02
N THR A 50 -5.20 22.34 14.48
CA THR A 50 -4.83 21.45 15.58
C THR A 50 -5.41 21.93 16.92
N GLU A 51 -5.48 23.25 17.17
CA GLU A 51 -6.12 23.82 18.36
C GLU A 51 -7.62 23.45 18.42
N GLU A 52 -8.34 23.63 17.31
CA GLU A 52 -9.77 23.28 17.23
C GLU A 52 -10.00 21.78 17.42
N LEU A 53 -9.25 20.94 16.68
CA LEU A 53 -9.43 19.49 16.73
C LEU A 53 -9.04 18.92 18.09
N TRP A 54 -7.99 19.45 18.71
CA TRP A 54 -7.55 19.04 20.04
C TRP A 54 -8.57 19.45 21.11
N ALA A 55 -9.18 20.63 21.03
CA ALA A 55 -10.27 21.02 21.93
C ALA A 55 -11.45 20.02 21.88
N HIS A 56 -11.84 19.55 20.69
CA HIS A 56 -12.92 18.57 20.53
C HIS A 56 -12.65 17.23 21.22
N THR A 57 -11.40 16.88 21.48
CA THR A 57 -11.06 15.62 22.16
C THR A 57 -11.28 15.65 23.68
N ALA A 58 -11.62 16.80 24.28
CA ALA A 58 -12.04 16.88 25.70
C ALA A 58 -13.32 16.08 26.00
N GLY A 59 -14.12 15.80 24.96
CA GLY A 59 -15.42 15.15 25.06
C GLY A 59 -16.58 16.15 25.11
N GLU A 60 -17.79 15.65 24.89
CA GLU A 60 -18.98 16.49 24.78
C GLU A 60 -19.27 17.26 26.08
N GLY A 61 -19.45 18.57 25.98
CA GLY A 61 -19.72 19.46 27.11
C GLY A 61 -18.53 19.68 28.04
N LYS A 62 -17.31 19.31 27.63
CA LYS A 62 -16.08 19.52 28.38
C LYS A 62 -15.12 20.42 27.60
N GLU A 63 -14.30 21.15 28.33
CA GLU A 63 -13.20 21.94 27.79
C GLU A 63 -11.87 21.33 28.25
N ARG A 64 -10.81 21.52 27.46
CA ARG A 64 -9.44 21.23 27.90
C ARG A 64 -9.03 22.30 28.94
N ASP A 65 -8.16 21.93 29.87
CA ASP A 65 -7.71 22.83 30.93
C ASP A 65 -6.81 23.98 30.42
N ASP A 66 -6.15 23.78 29.28
CA ASP A 66 -5.22 24.72 28.65
C ASP A 66 -5.44 24.78 27.13
N LEU A 67 -4.75 25.70 26.46
CA LEU A 67 -4.61 25.73 24.99
C LEU A 67 -3.46 24.81 24.55
N LEU A 68 -3.59 24.15 23.41
CA LEU A 68 -2.57 23.29 22.81
C LEU A 68 -1.24 24.06 22.65
N CYS A 69 -1.30 25.33 22.26
CA CYS A 69 -0.11 26.17 22.10
C CYS A 69 0.69 26.43 23.40
N LEU A 70 0.10 26.16 24.56
CA LEU A 70 0.73 26.30 25.88
C LEU A 70 1.15 24.95 26.49
N THR A 71 0.86 23.84 25.82
CA THR A 71 1.21 22.50 26.33
C THR A 71 2.69 22.18 26.10
N ASP A 72 3.20 21.26 26.93
CA ASP A 72 4.57 20.76 26.80
C ASP A 72 4.77 20.00 25.49
N TRP A 73 6.00 20.09 24.95
CA TRP A 73 6.38 19.32 23.78
C TRP A 73 6.40 17.82 24.12
N PRO A 74 5.89 16.94 23.23
CA PRO A 74 5.79 15.52 23.50
C PRO A 74 7.18 14.86 23.65
N GLU A 75 7.33 14.05 24.70
CA GLU A 75 8.51 13.23 24.96
C GLU A 75 8.15 11.74 24.91
N PRO A 76 8.84 10.90 24.11
CA PRO A 76 8.52 9.49 24.01
C PRO A 76 9.00 8.72 25.25
N GLU A 77 8.06 8.24 26.06
CA GLU A 77 8.37 7.48 27.29
C GLU A 77 8.35 5.95 27.10
N PHE A 78 7.71 5.46 26.03
CA PHE A 78 7.50 4.04 25.80
C PHE A 78 7.85 3.64 24.38
N ARG A 79 8.46 2.45 24.24
CA ARG A 79 8.74 1.81 22.96
C ARG A 79 8.69 0.29 23.12
N ASP A 80 8.02 -0.36 22.19
CA ASP A 80 7.99 -1.82 22.07
C ASP A 80 8.45 -2.23 20.67
N ASP A 81 9.72 -2.62 20.57
CA ASP A 81 10.32 -3.06 19.30
C ASP A 81 9.74 -4.38 18.79
N ALA A 82 9.29 -5.26 19.69
CA ALA A 82 8.72 -6.54 19.29
C ALA A 82 7.33 -6.33 18.68
N ALA A 83 6.48 -5.52 19.32
CA ALA A 83 5.17 -5.15 18.78
C ALA A 83 5.31 -4.38 17.45
N ALA A 84 6.26 -3.43 17.37
CA ALA A 84 6.53 -2.71 16.13
C ALA A 84 6.97 -3.65 15.00
N ALA A 85 7.91 -4.57 15.25
CA ALA A 85 8.36 -5.55 14.26
C ALA A 85 7.23 -6.49 13.80
N GLU A 86 6.32 -6.86 14.70
CA GLU A 86 5.17 -7.69 14.37
C GLU A 86 4.16 -6.96 13.48
N ILE A 87 3.79 -5.73 13.82
CA ILE A 87 2.87 -4.94 13.01
C ILE A 87 3.51 -4.55 11.67
N ASN A 88 4.79 -4.21 11.64
CA ASN A 88 5.49 -3.92 10.37
C ASN A 88 5.48 -5.13 9.43
N TRP A 89 5.69 -6.35 9.95
CA TRP A 89 5.55 -7.57 9.15
C TRP A 89 4.14 -7.71 8.55
N LEU A 90 3.10 -7.42 9.32
CA LEU A 90 1.71 -7.47 8.84
C LEU A 90 1.45 -6.42 7.75
N ILE A 91 1.97 -5.20 7.95
CA ILE A 91 1.89 -4.10 6.99
C ILE A 91 2.56 -4.49 5.68
N ASP A 92 3.77 -5.04 5.74
CA ASP A 92 4.56 -5.45 4.56
C ASP A 92 3.83 -6.55 3.80
N LEU A 93 3.31 -7.56 4.51
CA LEU A 93 2.53 -8.65 3.92
C LEU A 93 1.29 -8.13 3.19
N VAL A 94 0.46 -7.35 3.86
CA VAL A 94 -0.80 -6.85 3.29
C VAL A 94 -0.52 -5.86 2.15
N SER A 95 0.51 -5.01 2.28
CA SER A 95 0.93 -4.09 1.21
C SER A 95 1.42 -4.85 -0.02
N GLY A 96 2.23 -5.89 0.18
CA GLY A 96 2.70 -6.77 -0.89
C GLY A 96 1.53 -7.43 -1.62
N ILE A 97 0.56 -8.00 -0.90
CA ILE A 97 -0.65 -8.58 -1.51
C ILE A 97 -1.44 -7.53 -2.29
N ARG A 98 -1.69 -6.35 -1.73
CA ARG A 98 -2.43 -5.27 -2.41
C ARG A 98 -1.72 -4.79 -3.67
N SER A 99 -0.41 -4.63 -3.60
CA SER A 99 0.43 -4.24 -4.74
C SER A 99 0.34 -5.28 -5.85
N THR A 100 0.58 -6.56 -5.52
CA THR A 100 0.48 -7.66 -6.50
C THR A 100 -0.91 -7.78 -7.11
N ARG A 101 -1.98 -7.57 -6.33
CA ARG A 101 -3.34 -7.54 -6.86
C ARG A 101 -3.55 -6.42 -7.87
N ALA A 102 -3.06 -5.22 -7.58
CA ALA A 102 -3.14 -4.10 -8.49
C ALA A 102 -2.32 -4.34 -9.77
N GLU A 103 -1.12 -4.90 -9.63
CA GLU A 103 -0.26 -5.27 -10.78
C GLU A 103 -0.90 -6.32 -11.68
N MET A 104 -1.53 -7.35 -11.08
CA MET A 104 -2.24 -8.40 -11.82
C MET A 104 -3.66 -8.00 -12.22
N ASN A 105 -4.02 -6.71 -12.06
CA ASN A 105 -5.31 -6.14 -12.43
C ASN A 105 -6.51 -6.90 -11.82
N VAL A 106 -6.34 -7.43 -10.60
CA VAL A 106 -7.39 -8.10 -9.84
C VAL A 106 -8.42 -7.05 -9.42
N PRO A 107 -9.73 -7.27 -9.66
CA PRO A 107 -10.75 -6.32 -9.24
C PRO A 107 -10.67 -5.97 -7.75
N PRO A 108 -10.75 -4.68 -7.35
CA PRO A 108 -10.58 -4.26 -5.95
C PRO A 108 -11.55 -4.91 -4.95
N GLY A 109 -12.74 -5.31 -5.42
CA GLY A 109 -13.77 -5.96 -4.61
C GLY A 109 -13.70 -7.48 -4.58
N ALA A 110 -12.91 -8.13 -5.43
CA ALA A 110 -12.82 -9.59 -5.47
C ALA A 110 -12.16 -10.13 -4.20
N THR A 111 -12.53 -11.33 -3.74
CA THR A 111 -11.76 -12.06 -2.72
C THR A 111 -10.84 -13.07 -3.39
N ALA A 112 -9.77 -13.47 -2.71
CA ALA A 112 -8.85 -14.47 -3.21
C ALA A 112 -8.34 -15.40 -2.11
N SER A 113 -8.15 -16.68 -2.45
CA SER A 113 -7.50 -17.63 -1.56
C SER A 113 -5.99 -17.35 -1.56
N LEU A 114 -5.36 -17.35 -0.39
CA LEU A 114 -3.92 -17.22 -0.23
C LEU A 114 -3.30 -18.55 0.14
N VAL A 115 -2.24 -18.92 -0.57
CA VAL A 115 -1.47 -20.14 -0.29
C VAL A 115 -0.10 -19.75 0.23
N VAL A 116 0.27 -20.28 1.39
CA VAL A 116 1.54 -19.99 2.05
C VAL A 116 2.49 -21.17 1.87
N VAL A 117 3.71 -20.91 1.41
CA VAL A 117 4.75 -21.91 1.18
C VAL A 117 6.00 -21.53 1.94
N GLY A 118 6.61 -22.49 2.65
CA GLY A 118 7.90 -22.31 3.31
C GLY A 118 7.90 -21.43 4.55
N ALA A 119 6.74 -21.19 5.18
CA ALA A 119 6.66 -20.46 6.44
C ALA A 119 7.33 -21.24 7.58
N ASN A 120 8.10 -20.55 8.42
CA ASN A 120 8.56 -21.11 9.68
C ASN A 120 7.50 -20.96 10.78
N THR A 121 7.74 -21.56 11.95
CA THR A 121 6.80 -21.52 13.10
C THR A 121 6.45 -20.10 13.56
N SER A 122 7.38 -19.14 13.48
CA SER A 122 7.10 -17.75 13.84
C SER A 122 6.15 -17.11 12.83
N THR A 123 6.35 -17.36 11.55
CA THR A 123 5.51 -16.85 10.47
C THR A 123 4.12 -17.49 10.49
N GLU A 124 4.03 -18.79 10.74
CA GLU A 124 2.76 -19.49 10.96
C GLU A 124 1.98 -18.86 12.12
N ALA A 125 2.63 -18.65 13.27
CA ALA A 125 2.00 -18.02 14.42
C ALA A 125 1.52 -16.59 14.13
N ARG A 126 2.28 -15.81 13.34
CA ARG A 126 1.87 -14.47 12.92
C ARG A 126 0.68 -14.51 11.95
N LEU A 127 0.68 -15.43 11.00
CA LEU A 127 -0.42 -15.64 10.05
C LEU A 127 -1.72 -15.99 10.79
N ASP A 128 -1.65 -16.89 11.76
CA ASP A 128 -2.81 -17.29 12.56
C ASP A 128 -3.33 -16.14 13.43
N ARG A 129 -2.43 -15.47 14.16
CA ARG A 129 -2.79 -14.34 15.03
C ARG A 129 -3.46 -13.19 14.25
N HIS A 130 -2.94 -12.89 13.06
CA HIS A 130 -3.39 -11.77 12.24
C HIS A 130 -4.34 -12.18 11.12
N ALA A 131 -4.82 -13.43 11.08
CA ALA A 131 -5.63 -13.97 9.99
C ALA A 131 -6.86 -13.10 9.68
N ALA A 132 -7.56 -12.61 10.71
CA ALA A 132 -8.72 -11.73 10.54
C ALA A 132 -8.35 -10.39 9.89
N ALA A 133 -7.22 -9.80 10.30
CA ALA A 133 -6.72 -8.55 9.72
C ALA A 133 -6.29 -8.75 8.26
N ILE A 134 -5.54 -9.83 7.97
CA ILE A 134 -5.09 -10.19 6.63
C ILE A 134 -6.30 -10.39 5.71
N ARG A 135 -7.29 -11.22 6.11
CA ARG A 135 -8.51 -11.46 5.32
C ARG A 135 -9.24 -10.17 4.97
N ARG A 136 -9.45 -9.29 5.95
CA ARG A 136 -10.16 -8.03 5.73
C ARG A 136 -9.38 -7.06 4.86
N LEU A 137 -8.11 -6.82 5.19
CA LEU A 137 -7.31 -5.77 4.58
C LEU A 137 -6.74 -6.17 3.22
N ALA A 138 -6.41 -7.45 3.02
CA ALA A 138 -5.91 -7.99 1.75
C ALA A 138 -7.01 -8.59 0.86
N ARG A 139 -8.27 -8.57 1.31
CA ARG A 139 -9.42 -9.19 0.63
C ARG A 139 -9.17 -10.67 0.34
N ALA A 140 -8.78 -11.40 1.38
CA ALA A 140 -8.60 -12.85 1.31
C ALA A 140 -9.79 -13.57 1.96
N ASP A 141 -10.26 -14.65 1.33
CA ASP A 141 -11.31 -15.51 1.87
C ASP A 141 -10.73 -16.69 2.67
N GLU A 142 -9.64 -17.27 2.17
CA GLU A 142 -8.92 -18.37 2.79
C GLU A 142 -7.42 -18.08 2.87
N ILE A 143 -6.76 -18.58 3.92
CA ILE A 143 -5.31 -18.59 4.05
C ILE A 143 -4.95 -20.03 4.42
N ARG A 144 -4.18 -20.72 3.58
CA ARG A 144 -3.80 -22.12 3.81
C ARG A 144 -2.33 -22.37 3.50
N ALA A 145 -1.70 -23.25 4.26
CA ALA A 145 -0.35 -23.71 3.96
C ALA A 145 -0.35 -24.77 2.84
N ALA A 146 0.74 -24.82 2.07
CA ALA A 146 1.02 -25.87 1.09
C ALA A 146 2.53 -26.08 0.91
N ASP A 147 2.91 -27.27 0.46
CA ASP A 147 4.33 -27.59 0.18
C ASP A 147 4.86 -26.92 -1.09
N LEU A 148 3.98 -26.65 -2.05
CA LEU A 148 4.34 -26.10 -3.37
C LEU A 148 3.40 -24.96 -3.78
N ALA A 149 3.98 -23.97 -4.45
CA ALA A 149 3.23 -22.86 -5.04
C ALA A 149 2.28 -23.40 -6.13
N PRO A 150 0.97 -23.07 -6.08
CA PRO A 150 0.05 -23.44 -7.15
C PRO A 150 0.45 -22.80 -8.47
N LYS A 151 0.29 -23.53 -9.59
CA LYS A 151 0.50 -22.98 -10.93
C LYS A 151 -0.40 -21.77 -11.17
N GLY A 152 0.11 -20.78 -11.90
CA GLY A 152 -0.63 -19.56 -12.21
C GLY A 152 -0.92 -18.67 -10.99
N SER A 153 -0.05 -18.72 -9.98
CA SER A 153 -0.12 -17.83 -8.83
C SER A 153 0.89 -16.70 -8.98
N ALA A 154 0.47 -15.48 -8.65
CA ALA A 154 1.43 -14.42 -8.35
C ALA A 154 2.06 -14.69 -6.98
N GLN A 155 3.37 -14.47 -6.86
CA GLN A 155 4.13 -14.79 -5.64
C GLN A 155 4.64 -13.51 -4.97
N ILE A 156 4.45 -13.43 -3.66
CA ILE A 156 4.95 -12.36 -2.80
C ILE A 156 5.89 -13.00 -1.77
N ILE A 157 7.13 -12.53 -1.70
CA ILE A 157 8.12 -13.05 -0.75
C ILE A 157 8.10 -12.17 0.50
N VAL A 158 7.91 -12.78 1.67
CA VAL A 158 7.92 -12.10 2.97
C VAL A 158 8.81 -12.87 3.93
N GLY A 159 10.02 -12.35 4.14
CA GLY A 159 11.06 -13.07 4.88
C GLY A 159 11.39 -14.39 4.18
N GLU A 160 11.21 -15.50 4.88
CA GLU A 160 11.39 -16.85 4.36
C GLU A 160 10.14 -17.43 3.66
N ALA A 161 8.96 -16.87 3.90
CA ALA A 161 7.72 -17.39 3.36
C ALA A 161 7.40 -16.83 1.99
N THR A 162 6.82 -17.67 1.13
CA THR A 162 6.23 -17.24 -0.14
C THR A 162 4.71 -17.30 -0.03
N ILE A 163 4.07 -16.15 -0.24
CA ILE A 163 2.62 -15.98 -0.28
C ILE A 163 2.19 -16.00 -1.74
N CYS A 164 1.43 -17.01 -2.10
CA CYS A 164 0.93 -17.24 -3.44
C CYS A 164 -0.53 -16.79 -3.52
N LEU A 165 -0.83 -15.98 -4.53
CA LEU A 165 -2.16 -15.55 -4.93
C LEU A 165 -2.54 -16.30 -6.22
N PRO A 166 -3.27 -17.42 -6.14
CA PRO A 166 -3.75 -18.13 -7.32
C PRO A 166 -4.71 -17.25 -8.11
N LEU A 167 -4.35 -16.92 -9.35
CA LEU A 167 -5.12 -15.94 -10.13
C LEU A 167 -6.36 -16.56 -10.75
N GLY A 168 -6.35 -17.87 -11.04
CA GLY A 168 -7.53 -18.66 -11.43
C GLY A 168 -8.54 -17.89 -12.31
N ASN A 169 -9.76 -17.72 -11.79
CA ASN A 169 -10.84 -16.97 -12.44
C ASN A 169 -10.92 -15.49 -12.02
N LEU A 170 -9.98 -15.00 -11.21
CA LEU A 170 -9.97 -13.62 -10.71
C LEU A 170 -9.56 -12.62 -11.79
N VAL A 171 -8.84 -13.09 -12.80
CA VAL A 171 -8.32 -12.28 -13.90
C VAL A 171 -8.47 -13.07 -15.20
N ASP A 172 -9.00 -12.42 -16.24
CA ASP A 172 -8.88 -12.95 -17.60
C ASP A 172 -7.46 -12.64 -18.10
N LEU A 173 -6.54 -13.59 -17.87
CA LEU A 173 -5.14 -13.46 -18.25
C LEU A 173 -4.96 -13.24 -19.75
N ALA A 174 -5.87 -13.78 -20.60
CA ALA A 174 -5.80 -13.58 -22.04
C ALA A 174 -6.20 -12.15 -22.42
N ALA A 175 -7.28 -11.63 -21.85
CA ALA A 175 -7.70 -10.24 -22.04
C ALA A 175 -6.65 -9.27 -21.48
N GLU A 176 -6.05 -9.58 -20.34
CA GLU A 176 -5.03 -8.76 -19.70
C GLU A 176 -3.73 -8.74 -20.51
N LYS A 177 -3.28 -9.90 -21.01
CA LYS A 177 -2.17 -9.99 -21.96
C LYS A 177 -2.41 -9.13 -23.20
N ALA A 178 -3.59 -9.25 -23.81
CA ALA A 178 -3.96 -8.46 -24.99
C ALA A 178 -4.01 -6.95 -24.69
N ARG A 179 -4.46 -6.56 -23.48
CA ARG A 179 -4.47 -5.16 -23.02
C ARG A 179 -3.05 -4.62 -22.89
N LEU A 180 -2.15 -5.37 -22.27
CA LEU A 180 -0.75 -5.00 -22.08
C LEU A 180 0.00 -4.92 -23.41
N GLU A 181 -0.17 -5.89 -24.30
CA GLU A 181 0.41 -5.87 -25.66
C GLU A 181 -0.07 -4.63 -26.45
N LYS A 182 -1.37 -4.29 -26.35
CA LYS A 182 -1.91 -3.08 -26.97
C LYS A 182 -1.36 -1.79 -26.35
N ALA A 183 -1.15 -1.75 -25.04
CA ALA A 183 -0.56 -0.61 -24.35
C ALA A 183 0.91 -0.41 -24.75
N ILE A 184 1.69 -1.49 -24.77
CA ILE A 184 3.08 -1.51 -25.25
C ILE A 184 3.14 -0.99 -26.68
N GLY A 185 2.30 -1.49 -27.59
CA GLY A 185 2.28 -1.03 -28.98
C GLY A 185 1.95 0.46 -29.15
N LYS A 186 1.16 1.06 -28.24
CA LYS A 186 0.92 2.51 -28.24
C LYS A 186 2.15 3.31 -27.79
N VAL A 187 2.79 2.86 -26.72
CA VAL A 187 4.00 3.51 -26.17
C VAL A 187 5.15 3.42 -27.16
N ASP A 188 5.38 2.24 -27.75
CA ASP A 188 6.38 2.04 -28.80
C ASP A 188 6.13 2.97 -30.00
N ALA A 189 4.87 3.11 -30.45
CA ALA A 189 4.52 4.00 -31.55
C ALA A 189 4.69 5.50 -31.21
N GLU A 190 4.49 5.90 -29.95
CA GLU A 190 4.76 7.28 -29.49
C GLU A 190 6.28 7.53 -29.44
N MET A 191 7.05 6.60 -28.87
CA MET A 191 8.50 6.67 -28.83
C MET A 191 9.11 6.75 -30.24
N GLU A 192 8.63 5.94 -31.20
CA GLU A 192 9.09 6.02 -32.58
C GLU A 192 8.86 7.39 -33.22
N ARG A 193 7.76 8.08 -32.87
CA ARG A 193 7.48 9.43 -33.38
C ARG A 193 8.44 10.45 -32.78
N ILE A 194 8.73 10.35 -31.49
CA ILE A 194 9.69 11.22 -30.80
C ILE A 194 11.09 10.98 -31.35
N ASP A 195 11.49 9.71 -31.53
CA ASP A 195 12.79 9.35 -32.09
C ASP A 195 12.98 9.88 -33.51
N LYS A 196 11.96 9.81 -34.36
CA LYS A 196 12.01 10.40 -35.71
C LYS A 196 12.17 11.93 -35.68
N LYS A 197 11.58 12.62 -34.69
CA LYS A 197 11.78 14.07 -34.50
C LYS A 197 13.21 14.37 -34.03
N LEU A 198 13.69 13.65 -33.02
CA LEU A 198 15.00 13.86 -32.40
C LEU A 198 16.16 13.41 -33.30
N SER A 199 15.95 12.46 -34.21
CA SER A 199 16.95 12.03 -35.19
C SER A 199 17.06 12.99 -36.38
N ASN A 200 16.12 13.92 -36.55
CA ASN A 200 16.16 14.90 -37.62
C ASN A 200 17.07 16.07 -37.22
N GLU A 201 18.30 16.09 -37.74
CA GLU A 201 19.30 17.13 -37.46
C GLU A 201 18.77 18.55 -37.73
N LYS A 202 17.89 18.73 -38.74
CA LYS A 202 17.27 20.03 -39.01
C LYS A 202 16.26 20.45 -37.95
N PHE A 203 15.58 19.50 -37.31
CA PHE A 203 14.67 19.78 -36.21
C PHE A 203 15.48 20.15 -34.96
N VAL A 204 16.50 19.36 -34.62
CA VAL A 204 17.34 19.61 -33.44
C VAL A 204 18.11 20.93 -33.55
N ALA A 205 18.55 21.31 -34.75
CA ALA A 205 19.30 22.55 -34.95
C ALA A 205 18.43 23.82 -35.02
N ASN A 206 17.14 23.70 -35.40
CA ASN A 206 16.26 24.86 -35.63
C ASN A 206 15.10 24.98 -34.64
N ALA A 207 14.76 23.93 -33.89
CA ALA A 207 13.73 23.97 -32.87
C ALA A 207 14.22 24.68 -31.61
N ASP A 208 13.26 25.21 -30.85
CA ASP A 208 13.54 25.80 -29.54
C ASP A 208 14.22 24.78 -28.62
N PRO A 209 15.33 25.13 -27.93
CA PRO A 209 15.98 24.25 -26.96
C PRO A 209 15.04 23.67 -25.90
N GLU A 210 14.03 24.42 -25.45
CA GLU A 210 13.03 23.93 -24.48
C GLU A 210 12.17 22.82 -25.08
N VAL A 211 11.79 22.92 -26.35
CA VAL A 211 10.99 21.90 -27.05
C VAL A 211 11.80 20.61 -27.24
N VAL A 212 13.10 20.73 -27.57
CA VAL A 212 13.99 19.56 -27.69
C VAL A 212 14.22 18.90 -26.34
N ALA A 213 14.36 19.69 -25.26
CA ALA A 213 14.49 19.17 -23.91
C ALA A 213 13.22 18.44 -23.46
N ALA A 214 12.04 19.02 -23.69
CA ALA A 214 10.75 18.41 -23.35
C ALA A 214 10.50 17.10 -24.09
N GLU A 215 10.84 17.01 -25.39
CA GLU A 215 10.70 15.75 -26.15
C GLU A 215 11.68 14.66 -25.63
N ARG A 216 12.88 15.03 -25.16
CA ARG A 216 13.82 14.08 -24.54
C ARG A 216 13.34 13.61 -23.16
N GLU A 217 12.83 14.52 -22.33
CA GLU A 217 12.23 14.17 -21.04
C GLU A 217 11.03 13.24 -21.25
N ARG A 218 10.15 13.59 -22.19
CA ARG A 218 9.00 12.76 -22.55
C ARG A 218 9.42 11.37 -23.02
N LYS A 219 10.49 11.25 -23.80
CA LYS A 219 11.05 9.95 -24.18
C LYS A 219 11.49 9.14 -22.97
N ALA A 220 12.22 9.76 -22.03
CA ALA A 220 12.68 9.09 -20.82
C ALA A 220 11.51 8.58 -19.95
N GLU A 221 10.44 9.37 -19.82
CA GLU A 221 9.20 8.94 -19.15
C GLU A 221 8.58 7.70 -19.82
N LEU A 222 8.49 7.72 -21.15
CA LEU A 222 7.91 6.61 -21.92
C LEU A 222 8.77 5.34 -21.83
N GLU A 223 10.10 5.47 -21.77
CA GLU A 223 11.01 4.33 -21.56
C GLU A 223 10.78 3.65 -20.21
N ILE A 224 10.61 4.44 -19.14
CA ILE A 224 10.27 3.92 -17.80
C ILE A 224 8.91 3.22 -17.83
N GLN A 225 7.92 3.86 -18.46
CA GLN A 225 6.58 3.28 -18.61
C GLN A 225 6.61 1.97 -19.39
N LEU A 226 7.38 1.90 -20.48
CA LEU A 226 7.53 0.71 -21.32
C LEU A 226 8.18 -0.44 -20.56
N ALA A 227 9.23 -0.16 -19.78
CA ALA A 227 9.89 -1.15 -18.94
C ALA A 227 8.92 -1.75 -17.90
N SER A 228 8.10 -0.90 -17.28
CA SER A 228 7.06 -1.33 -16.34
C SER A 228 6.01 -2.22 -17.02
N LEU A 229 5.48 -1.81 -18.18
CA LEU A 229 4.51 -2.58 -18.96
C LEU A 229 5.05 -3.95 -19.42
N ARG A 230 6.32 -4.01 -19.83
CA ARG A 230 6.97 -5.27 -20.23
C ARG A 230 7.15 -6.20 -19.04
N THR A 231 7.54 -5.68 -17.89
CA THR A 231 7.64 -6.45 -16.65
C THR A 231 6.29 -7.06 -16.26
N ALA A 232 5.21 -6.27 -16.34
CA ALA A 232 3.85 -6.76 -16.10
C ALA A 232 3.44 -7.85 -17.12
N LEU A 233 3.78 -7.69 -18.40
CA LEU A 233 3.49 -8.69 -19.43
C LEU A 233 4.20 -10.03 -19.19
N THR A 234 5.46 -9.98 -18.74
CA THR A 234 6.20 -11.20 -18.35
C THR A 234 5.51 -11.93 -17.22
N ARG A 235 5.11 -11.21 -16.16
CA ARG A 235 4.42 -11.81 -15.00
C ARG A 235 3.07 -12.43 -15.39
N VAL A 236 2.27 -11.75 -16.21
CA VAL A 236 1.00 -12.29 -16.72
C VAL A 236 1.23 -13.53 -17.59
N SER A 237 2.32 -13.56 -18.37
CA SER A 237 2.66 -14.71 -19.22
C SER A 237 3.19 -15.91 -18.42
N GLU A 238 3.87 -15.69 -17.30
CA GLU A 238 4.31 -16.76 -16.38
C GLU A 238 3.16 -17.29 -15.52
N ALA A 239 2.13 -16.47 -15.30
CA ALA A 239 0.94 -16.85 -14.56
C ALA A 239 -0.12 -17.60 -15.39
N GLY A 240 -0.04 -17.56 -16.72
CA GLY A 240 -0.91 -18.32 -17.64
C GLY A 240 -0.31 -19.66 -18.03
#